data_AF-A0A9E0TD08-F1
#
_entry.id   AF-A0A9E0TD08-F1
#
_cell.length_a   1.000
_cell.length_b   1.000
_cell.length_c   1.000
_cell.angle_alpha   90.00
_cell.angle_beta   90.00
_cell.angle_gamma   90.00
#
_symmetry.space_group_name_H-M   'P 1'
#
loop_
_entity.id
_entity.type
_entity.pdbx_description
1 polymer ?
#
loop_
_entity_poly.entity_id
_entity_poly.type
_entity_poly.pdbx_seq_one_letter_code
_entity_poly.pdbx_strand_id
1 'polypeptide(L)' 'MAAMTEPTIDTALLAHLQTWQGKSDTLSDSFTAVPVAALSATLDRDDPAPAMGTVVPPL' A
#
# COMPACT_ATOMS: atom_id res chain seq x y z
N MET A 1 -4.20 -0.18 34.36
CA MET A 1 -3.32 0.69 33.54
C MET A 1 -2.09 -0.14 33.21
N ALA A 2 -2.00 -0.70 32.00
CA ALA A 2 -0.81 -1.43 31.57
C ALA A 2 0.27 -0.40 31.24
N ALA A 3 1.44 -0.49 31.89
CA ALA A 3 2.58 0.33 31.54
C ALA A 3 2.99 -0.01 30.10
N MET A 4 2.87 0.96 29.18
CA MET A 4 3.52 0.91 27.88
C MET A 4 5.02 1.06 28.13
N THR A 5 5.74 -0.05 28.26
CA THR A 5 7.20 -0.06 28.21
C THR A 5 7.63 0.37 26.82
N GLU A 6 8.21 1.57 26.70
CA GLU A 6 8.81 2.05 25.46
C GLU A 6 10.05 1.20 25.13
N PRO A 7 10.05 0.43 24.03
CA PRO A 7 11.24 -0.32 23.64
C PRO A 7 12.32 0.67 23.19
N THR A 8 13.44 0.69 23.90
CA THR A 8 14.62 1.46 23.50
C THR A 8 15.31 0.73 22.34
N ILE A 9 15.55 1.41 21.21
CA ILE A 9 16.24 0.83 20.06
C ILE A 9 17.76 0.90 20.28
N ASP A 10 18.39 -0.27 20.42
CA ASP A 10 19.86 -0.40 20.46
C ASP A 10 20.48 -0.56 19.06
N THR A 11 21.80 -0.55 18.98
CA THR A 11 22.54 -0.58 17.71
C THR A 11 22.37 -1.88 16.94
N ALA A 12 22.24 -3.02 17.63
CA ALA A 12 22.05 -4.32 17.02
C ALA A 12 20.64 -4.44 16.43
N LEU A 13 19.63 -3.98 17.18
CA LEU A 13 18.24 -3.91 16.71
C LEU A 13 18.12 -2.94 15.54
N LEU A 14 18.78 -1.78 15.60
CA LEU A 14 18.81 -0.83 14.49
C LEU A 14 19.40 -1.46 13.22
N ALA A 15 20.53 -2.17 13.32
CA ALA A 15 21.14 -2.86 12.20
C ALA A 15 20.20 -3.93 11.61
N HIS A 16 19.48 -4.68 12.46
CA HIS A 16 18.48 -5.63 12.01
C HIS A 16 17.33 -4.96 11.25
N LEU A 17 16.78 -3.86 11.78
CA LEU A 17 15.71 -3.11 11.12
C LEU A 17 16.15 -2.50 9.79
N GLN A 18 17.40 -2.05 9.71
CA GLN A 18 18.00 -1.55 8.47
C GLN A 18 18.04 -2.62 7.38
N THR A 19 18.12 -3.92 7.72
CA THR A 19 18.06 -5.00 6.71
C THR A 19 16.74 -5.05 5.96
N TRP A 20 15.66 -4.50 6.52
CA TRP A 20 14.35 -4.42 5.88
C TRP A 20 14.22 -3.25 4.91
N GLN A 21 15.16 -2.30 4.93
CA GLN A 21 15.12 -1.17 4.01
C GLN A 21 15.33 -1.63 2.58
N GLY A 22 14.49 -1.14 1.67
CA GLY A 22 14.54 -1.49 0.25
C GLY A 22 13.94 -2.86 -0.09
N LYS A 23 13.41 -3.62 0.87
CA LYS A 23 12.60 -4.80 0.56
C LYS A 23 11.22 -4.36 0.04
N SER A 24 10.99 -4.54 -1.26
CA SER A 24 9.70 -4.36 -1.91
C SER A 24 9.32 -5.61 -2.71
N ASP A 25 8.03 -5.85 -2.84
CA ASP A 25 7.49 -6.89 -3.72
C ASP A 25 6.43 -6.26 -4.62
N THR A 26 6.32 -6.72 -5.86
CA THR A 26 5.37 -6.21 -6.84
C THR A 26 4.53 -7.36 -7.37
N LEU A 27 3.26 -7.36 -7.01
CA LEU A 27 2.29 -8.35 -7.47
C LEU A 27 1.39 -7.75 -8.55
N SER A 28 1.19 -8.49 -9.63
CA SER A 28 0.18 -8.16 -10.64
C SER A 28 -1.13 -8.84 -10.28
N ASP A 29 -2.20 -8.06 -10.19
CA ASP A 29 -3.56 -8.56 -9.93
C ASP A 29 -4.54 -7.99 -10.97
N SER A 30 -5.67 -8.66 -11.16
CA SER A 30 -6.73 -8.26 -12.09
C SER A 30 -8.02 -7.95 -11.33
N PHE A 31 -8.53 -6.74 -11.51
CA PHE A 31 -9.79 -6.31 -10.90
C PHE A 31 -10.86 -6.06 -11.97
N THR A 32 -12.13 -6.24 -11.61
CA THR A 32 -13.25 -5.87 -12.47
C THR A 32 -13.39 -4.35 -12.53
N ALA A 33 -13.92 -3.82 -13.62
CA ALA A 33 -14.02 -2.37 -13.86
C ALA A 33 -14.94 -1.64 -12.85
N VAL A 34 -15.97 -2.32 -12.36
CA VAL A 34 -17.00 -1.75 -11.47
C VAL A 34 -16.43 -1.16 -10.17
N PRO A 35 -15.65 -1.91 -9.36
CA PRO A 35 -15.06 -1.36 -8.13
C PRO A 35 -14.11 -0.18 -8.38
N VAL A 36 -13.37 -0.17 -9.50
CA VAL A 36 -12.46 0.94 -9.85
C VAL A 36 -13.24 2.22 -10.15
N ALA A 37 -14.35 2.12 -10.89
CA ALA A 37 -15.23 3.25 -11.15
C ALA A 37 -15.91 3.76 -9.88
N ALA A 38 -16.40 2.85 -9.02
CA ALA A 38 -17.04 3.20 -7.75
C ALA A 38 -16.09 3.91 -6.77
N LEU A 39 -14.83 3.47 -6.69
CA LEU A 39 -13.80 4.15 -5.90
C LEU A 39 -13.53 5.56 -6.44
N SER A 40 -13.37 5.71 -7.75
CA SER A 40 -13.12 7.01 -8.38
C SER A 40 -14.25 8.00 -8.10
N ALA A 41 -15.50 7.56 -8.19
CA ALA A 41 -16.66 8.37 -7.80
C ALA A 41 -16.68 8.74 -6.30
N THR A 42 -16.24 7.83 -5.42
CA THR A 42 -16.12 8.12 -3.97
C THR A 42 -15.06 9.18 -3.69
N LEU A 43 -13.97 9.16 -4.47
CA LEU A 43 -12.90 10.13 -4.42
C LEU A 43 -13.19 11.41 -5.22
N ASP A 44 -14.37 11.51 -5.84
CA ASP A 44 -14.78 12.61 -6.72
C ASP A 44 -13.79 12.87 -7.87
N ARG A 45 -13.23 11.79 -8.44
CA ARG A 45 -12.32 11.84 -9.59
C ARG A 45 -13.07 11.62 -10.90
N ASP A 46 -12.84 12.51 -11.86
CA ASP A 46 -13.36 12.44 -13.24
C ASP A 46 -12.48 11.55 -14.15
N ASP A 47 -12.18 10.34 -13.68
CA ASP A 47 -11.38 9.38 -14.44
C ASP A 47 -12.18 8.79 -15.62
N PRO A 48 -11.55 8.52 -16.78
CA PRO A 48 -12.22 7.81 -17.88
C PRO A 48 -12.68 6.41 -17.42
N ALA A 49 -13.79 5.94 -17.98
CA ALA A 49 -14.36 4.64 -17.63
C ALA A 49 -13.30 3.51 -17.78
N PRO A 50 -13.01 2.75 -16.72
CA PRO A 50 -11.98 1.71 -16.77
C PRO A 50 -12.41 0.57 -17.69
N ALA A 51 -11.52 0.17 -18.61
CA ALA A 51 -11.71 -0.96 -19.50
C ALA A 51 -10.83 -2.14 -19.08
N MET A 52 -11.13 -3.33 -19.59
CA MET A 52 -10.27 -4.49 -19.38
C MET A 52 -8.88 -4.23 -19.99
N GLY A 53 -7.84 -4.45 -19.20
CA GLY A 53 -6.46 -4.12 -19.57
C GLY A 53 -6.04 -2.67 -19.28
N THR A 54 -6.92 -1.82 -18.75
CA THR A 54 -6.54 -0.50 -18.24
C THR A 54 -5.66 -0.67 -17.00
N VAL A 55 -4.41 -0.20 -17.08
CA VAL A 55 -3.50 -0.16 -15.93
C VAL A 55 -3.99 0.90 -14.96
N VAL A 56 -4.24 0.50 -13.72
CA VAL A 56 -4.56 1.43 -12.64
C VAL A 56 -3.28 1.90 -11.95
N PRO A 57 -3.25 3.13 -11.40
CA PRO A 57 -2.12 3.60 -10.60
C PRO A 57 -1.84 2.64 -9.42
N PRO A 58 -0.57 2.50 -9.00
CA PRO A 58 -0.26 1.75 -7.79
C PRO A 58 -0.96 2.39 -6.59
N LEU A 59 -1.47 1.53 -5.70
CA LEU A 59 -2.07 1.93 -4.42
C LEU A 59 -1.00 2.27 -3.39
#